data_AF-A0A2J6XAF5-F1
#
_entry.id   AF-A0A2J6XAF5-F1
#
_cell.length_a   1.000
_cell.length_b   1.000
_cell.length_c   1.000
_cell.angle_alpha   90.00
_cell.angle_beta   90.00
_cell.angle_gamma   90.00
#
_symmetry.space_group_name_H-M   'P 1'
#
loop_
_entity.id
_entity.type
_entity.pdbx_description
1 polymer ?
#
loop_
_entity_poly.entity_id
_entity_poly.type
_entity_poly.pdbx_seq_one_letter_code
_entity_poly.pdbx_strand_id
1 'polypeptide(L)'
;MSQPTEFVMVLGLQRYSQDFFRRAEAEVRKEIPDFRLHIFEDRDVTARPAEVEAAIARCQCLILSLITLNETAEVLIPMVERHDPPVVFSFEGLPEVMRLNKVGSYNLKAGKGMPKPVQNVARLLVGGREEDALYGYVKLQKITAKLINFLPGKRLNDFRNWTNVNNYWTHRSIANAANMFKLILREYSGMTHLRVDPVVELPNMGFAHPDAPKLFASPAEYERWEKERNRARKGMPAPLGTVAVLSFRAHILSGADYPHKIVHALEAVGLRVLPIFVMGIESHIVVREWLSHMQVDLIINTMGFPLVGGPAGSTKAGLTTDVARELLGKLDVPYIVAQPLFVQDEDDWRERGVGPLQSTFLYSLPEMDGAIAPVVLG
;
A
#
# COMPACT_ATOMS: atom_id res chain seq x y z
N MET A 1 11.14 36.94 -7.65
CA MET A 1 10.91 35.81 -6.75
C MET A 1 10.62 34.60 -7.63
N SER A 2 11.37 33.51 -7.50
CA SER A 2 11.04 32.25 -8.21
C SER A 2 9.65 31.81 -7.79
N GLN A 3 8.82 31.35 -8.73
CA GLN A 3 7.53 30.75 -8.37
C GLN A 3 7.78 29.55 -7.43
N PRO A 4 6.94 29.35 -6.40
CA PRO A 4 7.05 28.20 -5.52
C PRO A 4 6.97 26.89 -6.33
N THR A 5 7.74 25.88 -5.91
CA THR A 5 7.68 24.55 -6.53
C THR A 5 6.59 23.73 -5.86
N GLU A 6 5.50 23.53 -6.60
CA GLU A 6 4.29 22.92 -6.07
C GLU A 6 4.05 21.53 -6.66
N PHE A 7 3.89 20.54 -5.77
CA PHE A 7 3.39 19.22 -6.11
C PHE A 7 1.94 19.10 -5.65
N VAL A 8 1.14 18.37 -6.40
CA VAL A 8 -0.24 18.03 -6.04
C VAL A 8 -0.33 16.53 -5.86
N MET A 9 -1.01 16.10 -4.81
CA MET A 9 -1.32 14.71 -4.52
C MET A 9 -2.83 14.56 -4.34
N VAL A 10 -3.43 13.61 -5.06
CA VAL A 10 -4.83 13.21 -4.84
C VAL A 10 -4.85 11.79 -4.30
N LEU A 11 -5.31 11.65 -3.06
CA LEU A 11 -5.37 10.41 -2.30
C LEU A 11 -6.80 9.86 -2.30
N GLY A 12 -7.00 8.68 -2.90
CA GLY A 12 -8.28 7.97 -2.79
C GLY A 12 -8.44 7.23 -1.47
N LEU A 13 -8.58 5.90 -1.51
CA LEU A 13 -8.79 4.99 -0.37
C LEU A 13 -7.65 4.92 0.67
N GLN A 14 -6.88 5.99 0.85
CA GLN A 14 -5.74 6.11 1.76
C GLN A 14 -5.66 7.50 2.41
N ARG A 15 -6.81 8.09 2.71
CA ARG A 15 -6.92 9.41 3.36
C ARG A 15 -6.11 9.49 4.67
N TYR A 16 -5.95 8.37 5.37
CA TYR A 16 -5.13 8.25 6.58
C TYR A 16 -3.63 8.56 6.39
N SER A 17 -3.13 8.56 5.15
CA SER A 17 -1.71 8.78 4.85
C SER A 17 -1.29 10.26 4.70
N GLN A 18 -2.20 11.21 4.92
CA GLN A 18 -1.91 12.64 4.77
C GLN A 18 -0.77 13.12 5.67
N ASP A 19 -0.81 12.81 6.97
CA ASP A 19 0.24 13.20 7.91
C ASP A 19 1.62 12.65 7.51
N PHE A 20 1.64 11.39 7.04
CA PHE A 20 2.86 10.77 6.52
C PHE A 20 3.48 11.61 5.39
N PHE A 21 2.69 12.06 4.42
CA PHE A 21 3.21 12.88 3.32
C PHE A 21 3.54 14.31 3.74
N ARG A 22 2.82 14.89 4.72
CA ARG A 22 3.16 16.19 5.32
C ARG A 22 4.51 16.17 6.04
N ARG A 23 4.80 15.08 6.75
CA ARG A 23 6.11 14.89 7.40
C ARG A 23 7.22 14.72 6.37
N ALA A 24 6.97 14.01 5.26
CA ALA A 24 7.91 13.93 4.15
C ALA A 24 8.13 15.29 3.47
N GLU A 25 7.08 16.10 3.28
CA GLU A 25 7.18 17.49 2.82
C GLU A 25 8.07 18.32 3.76
N ALA A 26 7.87 18.21 5.08
CA ALA A 26 8.67 18.93 6.07
C ALA A 26 10.17 18.58 5.99
N GLU A 27 10.52 17.31 5.73
CA GLU A 27 11.91 16.91 5.51
C GLU A 27 12.51 17.54 4.24
N VAL A 28 11.75 17.61 3.14
CA VAL A 28 12.21 18.28 1.91
C VAL A 28 12.39 19.78 2.13
N ARG A 29 11.49 20.41 2.90
CA ARG A 29 11.52 21.85 3.18
C ARG A 29 12.72 22.32 4.00
N LYS A 30 13.44 21.41 4.66
CA LYS A 30 14.73 21.73 5.32
C LYS A 30 15.81 22.16 4.32
N GLU A 31 15.75 21.65 3.08
CA GLU A 31 16.68 22.00 2.00
C GLU A 31 16.02 22.91 0.95
N ILE A 32 14.70 22.82 0.79
CA ILE A 32 13.93 23.57 -0.23
C ILE A 32 12.75 24.30 0.45
N PRO A 33 12.99 25.45 1.10
CA PRO A 33 11.97 26.13 1.93
C PRO A 33 10.67 26.47 1.19
N ASP A 34 10.75 26.68 -0.13
CA ASP A 34 9.63 27.04 -1.01
C ASP A 34 8.90 25.84 -1.62
N PHE A 35 9.33 24.61 -1.33
CA PHE A 35 8.59 23.41 -1.73
C PHE A 35 7.22 23.38 -1.04
N ARG A 36 6.18 23.07 -1.81
CA ARG A 36 4.80 22.91 -1.30
C ARG A 36 4.21 21.62 -1.83
N LEU A 37 3.58 20.87 -0.93
CA LEU A 37 2.75 19.72 -1.27
C LEU A 37 1.29 20.04 -0.97
N HIS A 38 0.47 20.09 -2.02
CA HIS A 38 -0.98 20.16 -1.90
C HIS A 38 -1.53 18.74 -1.89
N ILE A 39 -2.26 18.39 -0.82
CA ILE A 39 -2.86 17.06 -0.69
C ILE A 39 -4.37 17.25 -0.70
N PHE A 40 -5.03 16.56 -1.62
CA PHE A 40 -6.47 16.44 -1.75
C PHE A 40 -6.88 14.99 -1.57
N GLU A 41 -8.14 14.79 -1.17
CA GLU A 41 -8.77 13.48 -1.15
C GLU A 41 -9.61 13.28 -2.42
N ASP A 42 -9.92 12.04 -2.77
CA ASP A 42 -10.86 11.73 -3.87
C ASP A 42 -12.19 12.47 -3.77
N ARG A 43 -12.75 12.61 -2.56
CA ARG A 43 -13.97 13.40 -2.32
C ARG A 43 -13.82 14.88 -2.66
N ASP A 44 -12.61 15.46 -2.57
CA ASP A 44 -12.40 16.87 -2.91
C ASP A 44 -12.53 17.11 -4.41
N VAL A 45 -12.23 16.10 -5.24
CA VAL A 45 -12.36 16.17 -6.70
C VAL A 45 -13.81 16.47 -7.08
N THR A 46 -14.79 15.90 -6.35
CA THR A 46 -16.21 16.09 -6.62
C THR A 46 -16.82 17.21 -5.78
N ALA A 47 -16.40 17.37 -4.52
CA ALA A 47 -16.96 18.39 -3.62
C ALA A 47 -16.42 19.81 -3.87
N ARG A 48 -15.16 19.93 -4.28
CA ARG A 48 -14.47 21.22 -4.52
C ARG A 48 -13.65 21.21 -5.82
N PRO A 49 -14.26 20.84 -6.97
CA PRO A 49 -13.56 20.60 -8.24
C PRO A 49 -12.71 21.79 -8.71
N ALA A 50 -13.20 23.02 -8.52
CA ALA A 50 -12.50 24.23 -8.96
C ALA A 50 -11.16 24.46 -8.22
N GLU A 51 -11.10 24.11 -6.93
CA GLU A 51 -9.88 24.25 -6.12
C GLU A 51 -8.84 23.20 -6.53
N VAL A 52 -9.27 21.96 -6.72
CA VAL A 52 -8.43 20.85 -7.19
C VAL A 52 -7.88 21.16 -8.58
N GLU A 53 -8.73 21.59 -9.50
CA GLU A 53 -8.33 21.91 -10.87
C GLU A 53 -7.32 23.08 -10.91
N ALA A 54 -7.54 24.13 -10.12
CA ALA A 54 -6.61 25.26 -10.04
C ALA A 54 -5.24 24.85 -9.49
N ALA A 55 -5.18 23.89 -8.56
CA ALA A 55 -3.93 23.34 -8.07
C ALA A 55 -3.23 22.47 -9.13
N ILE A 56 -3.98 21.62 -9.86
CA ILE A 56 -3.45 20.81 -10.96
C ILE A 56 -2.86 21.72 -12.06
N ALA A 57 -3.53 22.82 -12.40
CA ALA A 57 -3.11 23.77 -13.44
C ALA A 57 -1.73 24.41 -13.20
N ARG A 58 -1.31 24.52 -11.94
CA ARG A 58 -0.04 25.17 -11.56
C ARG A 58 1.05 24.20 -11.07
N CYS A 59 0.72 22.92 -10.91
CA CYS A 59 1.65 21.95 -10.33
C CYS A 59 2.77 21.55 -11.29
N GLN A 60 3.95 21.25 -10.74
CA GLN A 60 5.06 20.68 -11.49
C GLN A 60 5.00 19.15 -11.53
N CYS A 61 4.37 18.54 -10.53
CA CYS A 61 4.16 17.10 -10.44
C CYS A 61 2.79 16.83 -9.83
N LEU A 62 2.04 15.95 -10.50
CA LEU A 62 0.79 15.39 -10.02
C LEU A 62 1.02 13.94 -9.60
N ILE A 63 0.62 13.60 -8.37
CA ILE A 63 0.66 12.24 -7.85
C ILE A 63 -0.79 11.80 -7.57
N LEU A 64 -1.24 10.77 -8.27
CA LEU A 64 -2.55 10.17 -8.09
C LEU A 64 -2.36 8.81 -7.46
N SER A 65 -3.12 8.49 -6.41
CA SER A 65 -3.00 7.15 -5.83
C SER A 65 -4.29 6.63 -5.23
N LEU A 66 -4.59 5.36 -5.53
CA LEU A 66 -5.82 4.66 -5.17
C LEU A 66 -7.09 5.40 -5.62
N ILE A 67 -7.05 6.03 -6.80
CA ILE A 67 -8.26 6.57 -7.45
C ILE A 67 -8.99 5.39 -8.09
N THR A 68 -9.89 4.79 -7.32
CA THR A 68 -10.59 3.54 -7.67
C THR A 68 -12.08 3.72 -7.93
N LEU A 69 -12.63 4.92 -7.68
CA LEU A 69 -14.03 5.26 -7.91
C LEU A 69 -14.22 5.88 -9.28
N ASN A 70 -15.17 5.34 -10.06
CA ASN A 70 -15.46 5.83 -11.42
C ASN A 70 -15.90 7.29 -11.39
N GLU A 71 -16.75 7.65 -10.42
CA GLU A 71 -17.29 9.00 -10.24
C GLU A 71 -16.18 10.03 -10.00
N THR A 72 -15.12 9.63 -9.31
CA THR A 72 -13.93 10.47 -9.11
C THR A 72 -13.10 10.55 -10.41
N ALA A 73 -12.88 9.42 -11.08
CA ALA A 73 -12.08 9.36 -12.29
C ALA A 73 -12.70 10.15 -13.45
N GLU A 74 -14.03 10.09 -13.61
CA GLU A 74 -14.79 10.83 -14.64
C GLU A 74 -14.61 12.35 -14.54
N VAL A 75 -14.42 12.88 -13.33
CA VAL A 75 -14.16 14.31 -13.10
C VAL A 75 -12.67 14.63 -13.19
N LEU A 76 -11.82 13.80 -12.58
CA LEU A 76 -10.37 14.04 -12.50
C LEU A 76 -9.67 13.93 -13.85
N ILE A 77 -9.97 12.91 -14.66
CA ILE A 77 -9.27 12.66 -15.93
C ILE A 77 -9.37 13.88 -16.87
N PRO A 78 -10.57 14.45 -17.14
CA PRO A 78 -10.68 15.65 -17.96
C PRO A 78 -9.89 16.85 -17.43
N MET A 79 -9.80 17.04 -16.11
CA MET A 79 -9.00 18.12 -15.51
C MET A 79 -7.51 17.93 -15.82
N VAL A 80 -7.00 16.71 -15.63
CA VAL A 80 -5.59 16.38 -15.89
C VAL A 80 -5.26 16.49 -17.37
N GLU A 81 -6.15 16.06 -18.25
CA GLU A 81 -5.94 16.14 -19.71
C GLU A 81 -5.98 17.57 -20.23
N ARG A 82 -6.82 18.43 -19.64
CA ARG A 82 -6.92 19.85 -20.01
C ARG A 82 -5.67 20.64 -19.66
N HIS A 83 -5.13 20.43 -18.45
CA HIS A 83 -3.98 21.18 -17.95
C HIS A 83 -2.63 20.53 -18.25
N ASP A 84 -2.64 19.25 -18.65
CA ASP A 84 -1.47 18.45 -19.04
C ASP A 84 -0.24 18.65 -18.13
N PRO A 85 -0.31 18.31 -16.82
CA PRO A 85 0.78 18.53 -15.89
C PRO A 85 2.13 18.00 -16.41
N PRO A 86 3.27 18.66 -16.10
CA PRO A 86 4.56 18.27 -16.66
C PRO A 86 4.96 16.83 -16.32
N VAL A 87 4.69 16.42 -15.09
CA VAL A 87 4.95 15.07 -14.57
C VAL A 87 3.71 14.55 -13.87
N VAL A 88 3.33 13.32 -14.17
CA VAL A 88 2.20 12.61 -13.56
C VAL A 88 2.64 11.21 -13.15
N PHE A 89 2.48 10.88 -11.88
CA PHE A 89 2.58 9.52 -11.36
C PHE A 89 1.21 9.05 -10.92
N SER A 90 0.72 7.94 -11.47
CA SER A 90 -0.50 7.28 -11.00
C SER A 90 -0.14 5.93 -10.41
N PHE A 91 -0.57 5.68 -9.18
CA PHE A 91 -0.34 4.44 -8.43
C PHE A 91 -1.67 3.75 -8.11
N GLU A 92 -1.76 2.45 -8.41
CA GLU A 92 -2.82 1.56 -7.89
C GLU A 92 -4.26 2.06 -8.13
N GLY A 93 -4.49 2.81 -9.22
CA GLY A 93 -5.81 3.35 -9.59
C GLY A 93 -6.51 2.55 -10.69
N LEU A 94 -7.69 3.02 -11.11
CA LEU A 94 -8.39 2.49 -12.29
C LEU A 94 -7.50 2.52 -13.53
N PRO A 95 -7.65 1.59 -14.50
CA PRO A 95 -6.82 1.53 -15.70
C PRO A 95 -6.71 2.86 -16.46
N GLU A 96 -7.79 3.62 -16.54
CA GLU A 96 -7.87 4.96 -17.14
C GLU A 96 -7.06 6.00 -16.39
N VAL A 97 -7.06 5.98 -15.05
CA VAL A 97 -6.22 6.86 -14.23
C VAL A 97 -4.76 6.45 -14.36
N MET A 98 -4.48 5.14 -14.41
CA MET A 98 -3.13 4.62 -14.63
C MET A 98 -2.54 5.09 -15.96
N ARG A 99 -3.36 5.21 -17.02
CA ARG A 99 -2.94 5.74 -18.33
C ARG A 99 -2.48 7.20 -18.27
N LEU A 100 -2.79 7.96 -17.21
CA LEU A 100 -2.30 9.33 -17.03
C LEU A 100 -0.80 9.41 -16.71
N ASN A 101 -0.14 8.30 -16.32
CA ASN A 101 1.29 8.29 -16.04
C ASN A 101 2.11 8.92 -17.18
N LYS A 102 2.89 9.95 -16.84
CA LYS A 102 3.70 10.78 -17.74
C LYS A 102 4.96 11.23 -16.99
N VAL A 103 6.11 10.70 -17.35
CA VAL A 103 7.40 10.97 -16.71
C VAL A 103 8.42 11.28 -17.81
N GLY A 104 8.65 12.57 -18.07
CA GLY A 104 9.47 13.00 -19.20
C GLY A 104 8.99 12.40 -20.53
N SER A 105 9.86 11.63 -21.19
CA SER A 105 9.56 10.93 -22.44
C SER A 105 8.90 9.54 -22.26
N TYR A 106 8.74 9.08 -21.02
CA TYR A 106 8.02 7.84 -20.69
C TYR A 106 6.55 8.16 -20.40
N ASN A 107 5.62 7.54 -21.13
CA ASN A 107 4.19 7.63 -20.85
C ASN A 107 3.49 6.30 -21.18
N LEU A 108 2.37 6.04 -20.50
CA LEU A 108 1.57 4.82 -20.73
C LEU A 108 0.53 5.00 -21.85
N LYS A 109 0.15 6.24 -22.22
CA LYS A 109 -0.81 6.53 -23.31
C LYS A 109 -0.35 6.05 -24.70
N ALA A 110 0.96 6.07 -24.99
CA ALA A 110 1.46 5.79 -26.34
C ALA A 110 1.43 4.30 -26.76
N GLY A 111 0.87 3.39 -25.95
CA GLY A 111 0.87 1.94 -26.23
C GLY A 111 2.26 1.29 -26.27
N LYS A 112 3.33 2.07 -26.08
CA LYS A 112 4.71 1.61 -25.98
C LYS A 112 4.94 1.16 -24.54
N GLY A 113 4.44 -0.04 -24.21
CA GLY A 113 4.61 -0.68 -22.90
C GLY A 113 6.08 -0.88 -22.49
N MET A 114 6.31 -1.67 -21.44
CA MET A 114 7.67 -1.96 -20.93
C MET A 114 8.67 -2.24 -22.07
N PRO A 115 9.92 -1.72 -22.01
CA PRO A 115 10.92 -1.96 -23.06
C PRO A 115 11.05 -3.45 -23.41
N LYS A 116 11.25 -3.79 -24.69
CA LYS A 116 11.34 -5.19 -25.18
C LYS A 116 12.22 -6.12 -24.32
N PRO A 117 13.41 -5.69 -23.84
CA PRO A 117 14.24 -6.52 -22.96
C PRO A 117 13.53 -6.97 -21.68
N VAL A 118 12.71 -6.09 -21.08
CA VAL A 118 11.94 -6.38 -19.86
C VAL A 118 10.81 -7.37 -20.13
N GLN A 119 10.12 -7.23 -21.27
CA GLN A 119 9.04 -8.14 -21.66
C GLN A 119 9.54 -9.58 -21.84
N ASN A 120 10.76 -9.76 -22.33
CA ASN A 120 11.36 -11.08 -22.55
C ASN A 120 11.67 -11.80 -21.23
N VAL A 121 12.15 -11.07 -20.22
CA VAL A 121 12.40 -11.66 -18.89
C VAL A 121 11.08 -12.05 -18.21
N ALA A 122 10.02 -11.24 -18.37
CA ALA A 122 8.70 -11.55 -17.81
C ALA A 122 8.05 -12.82 -18.36
N ARG A 123 8.28 -13.15 -19.63
CA ARG A 123 7.73 -14.37 -20.25
C ARG A 123 8.38 -15.66 -19.76
N LEU A 124 9.60 -15.61 -19.24
CA LEU A 124 10.36 -16.80 -18.83
C LEU A 124 10.01 -17.32 -17.43
N LEU A 125 9.15 -16.62 -16.69
CA LEU A 125 9.02 -16.80 -15.24
C LEU A 125 7.62 -17.21 -14.75
N VAL A 126 6.68 -17.45 -15.66
CA VAL A 126 5.35 -17.99 -15.33
C VAL A 126 5.45 -19.51 -15.27
N GLY A 127 5.71 -20.07 -14.09
CA GLY A 127 5.76 -21.52 -13.89
C GLY A 127 5.33 -21.95 -12.49
N GLY A 128 4.21 -22.69 -12.42
CA GLY A 128 4.01 -23.78 -11.46
C GLY A 128 2.75 -23.79 -10.59
N ARG A 129 2.29 -22.63 -10.07
CA ARG A 129 1.08 -22.50 -9.24
C ARG A 129 0.41 -21.15 -9.50
N GLU A 130 -0.89 -21.14 -9.81
CA GLU A 130 -1.59 -19.92 -10.25
C GLU A 130 -1.69 -18.87 -9.14
N GLU A 131 -1.81 -19.29 -7.88
CA GLU A 131 -1.93 -18.42 -6.70
C GLU A 131 -0.63 -17.68 -6.33
N ASP A 132 0.53 -18.26 -6.65
CA ASP A 132 1.84 -17.66 -6.38
C ASP A 132 2.34 -16.80 -7.56
N ALA A 133 1.62 -16.80 -8.69
CA ALA A 133 2.03 -16.10 -9.91
C ALA A 133 2.18 -14.58 -9.69
N LEU A 134 1.27 -13.98 -8.91
CA LEU A 134 1.31 -12.54 -8.61
C LEU A 134 2.51 -12.18 -7.72
N TYR A 135 2.80 -13.02 -6.71
CA TYR A 135 3.98 -12.86 -5.85
C TYR A 135 5.30 -13.05 -6.62
N GLY A 136 5.35 -14.02 -7.55
CA GLY A 136 6.47 -14.21 -8.47
C GLY A 136 6.70 -13.01 -9.39
N TYR A 137 5.62 -12.41 -9.90
CA TYR A 137 5.69 -11.21 -10.74
C TYR A 137 6.26 -9.99 -9.99
N VAL A 138 5.89 -9.78 -8.72
CA VAL A 138 6.45 -8.70 -7.89
C VAL A 138 7.96 -8.87 -7.66
N LYS A 139 8.43 -10.10 -7.40
CA LYS A 139 9.87 -10.38 -7.28
C LYS A 139 10.63 -10.09 -8.57
N LEU A 140 10.02 -10.36 -9.71
CA LEU A 140 10.59 -10.04 -11.02
C LEU A 140 10.72 -8.54 -11.25
N GLN A 141 9.72 -7.74 -10.87
CA GLN A 141 9.81 -6.28 -10.98
C GLN A 141 11.01 -5.74 -10.21
N LYS A 142 11.30 -6.29 -9.02
CA LYS A 142 12.50 -5.92 -8.23
C LYS A 142 13.81 -6.23 -8.98
N ILE A 143 13.91 -7.39 -9.63
CA ILE A 143 15.10 -7.76 -10.42
C ILE A 143 15.24 -6.84 -11.63
N THR A 144 14.13 -6.58 -12.32
CA THR A 144 14.07 -5.67 -13.47
C THR A 144 14.53 -4.26 -13.09
N ALA A 145 14.07 -3.75 -11.95
CA ALA A 145 14.45 -2.44 -11.43
C ALA A 145 15.96 -2.34 -11.12
N LYS A 146 16.59 -3.42 -10.65
CA LYS A 146 18.04 -3.44 -10.43
C LYS A 146 18.83 -3.44 -11.74
N LEU A 147 18.38 -4.21 -12.73
CA LEU A 147 19.06 -4.32 -14.02
C LEU A 147 18.99 -3.03 -14.84
N ILE A 148 17.91 -2.27 -14.71
CA ILE A 148 17.69 -1.09 -15.55
C ILE A 148 18.61 0.09 -15.24
N ASN A 149 19.17 0.13 -14.03
CA ASN A 149 20.10 1.18 -13.61
C ASN A 149 21.39 1.20 -14.45
N PHE A 150 21.69 0.12 -15.18
CA PHE A 150 22.94 -0.05 -15.94
C PHE A 150 22.81 0.21 -17.45
N LEU A 151 21.62 0.51 -17.97
CA LEU A 151 21.38 0.65 -19.41
C LEU A 151 21.36 2.16 -19.82
N PRO A 152 21.98 2.59 -20.94
CA PRO A 152 22.06 4.01 -21.34
C PRO A 152 20.92 4.48 -22.29
N GLY A 153 20.48 5.74 -22.14
CA GLY A 153 19.60 6.45 -23.08
C GLY A 153 18.52 7.34 -22.43
N LYS A 154 18.10 8.45 -23.06
CA LYS A 154 17.18 9.43 -22.44
C LYS A 154 15.81 8.84 -22.03
N ARG A 155 15.16 8.10 -22.94
CA ARG A 155 13.89 7.40 -22.64
C ARG A 155 14.04 6.37 -21.52
N LEU A 156 15.22 5.78 -21.44
CA LEU A 156 15.54 4.79 -20.46
C LEU A 156 15.87 5.42 -19.10
N ASN A 157 16.44 6.63 -19.07
CA ASN A 157 16.58 7.44 -17.87
C ASN A 157 15.22 7.81 -17.27
N ASP A 158 14.26 8.25 -18.10
CA ASP A 158 12.91 8.56 -17.63
C ASP A 158 12.18 7.33 -17.10
N PHE A 159 12.31 6.18 -17.79
CA PHE A 159 11.74 4.92 -17.31
C PHE A 159 12.44 4.41 -16.04
N ARG A 160 13.75 4.63 -15.89
CA ARG A 160 14.50 4.36 -14.66
C ARG A 160 14.03 5.26 -13.52
N ASN A 161 13.82 6.55 -13.78
CA ASN A 161 13.29 7.50 -12.79
C ASN A 161 11.89 7.08 -12.35
N TRP A 162 11.01 6.70 -13.30
CA TRP A 162 9.70 6.12 -12.97
C TRP A 162 9.83 4.87 -12.09
N THR A 163 10.74 3.96 -12.43
CA THR A 163 10.99 2.73 -11.65
C THR A 163 11.50 3.05 -10.24
N ASN A 164 12.42 4.00 -10.10
CA ASN A 164 12.98 4.42 -8.81
C ASN A 164 11.92 5.10 -7.94
N VAL A 165 11.08 5.96 -8.51
CA VAL A 165 9.94 6.57 -7.81
C VAL A 165 8.97 5.47 -7.33
N ASN A 166 8.64 4.49 -8.16
CA ASN A 166 7.82 3.33 -7.74
C ASN A 166 8.48 2.51 -6.62
N ASN A 167 9.82 2.43 -6.61
CA ASN A 167 10.55 1.72 -5.57
C ASN A 167 10.52 2.46 -4.22
N TYR A 168 10.66 3.80 -4.21
CA TYR A 168 10.41 4.60 -3.00
C TYR A 168 8.95 4.48 -2.54
N TRP A 169 8.02 4.58 -3.49
CA TRP A 169 6.59 4.48 -3.22
C TRP A 169 6.22 3.14 -2.54
N THR A 170 6.78 2.03 -3.03
CA THR A 170 6.56 0.70 -2.45
C THR A 170 7.18 0.57 -1.05
N HIS A 171 8.33 1.17 -0.80
CA HIS A 171 9.02 1.11 0.49
C HIS A 171 8.71 2.36 1.33
N ARG A 172 7.45 2.54 1.71
CA ARG A 172 6.99 3.75 2.42
C ARG A 172 7.73 3.96 3.76
N SER A 173 8.48 5.05 3.82
CA SER A 173 9.01 5.65 5.04
C SER A 173 9.12 7.16 4.78
N ILE A 174 9.16 7.97 5.84
CA ILE A 174 9.32 9.43 5.69
C ILE A 174 10.58 9.77 4.88
N ALA A 175 11.69 9.08 5.15
CA ALA A 175 12.93 9.27 4.43
C ALA A 175 12.82 8.88 2.94
N ASN A 176 12.13 7.77 2.63
CA ASN A 176 11.94 7.33 1.25
C ASN A 176 10.99 8.27 0.49
N ALA A 177 9.90 8.74 1.11
CA ALA A 177 8.99 9.70 0.49
C ALA A 177 9.68 11.06 0.24
N ALA A 178 10.49 11.53 1.19
CA ALA A 178 11.28 12.75 0.99
C ALA A 178 12.29 12.60 -0.15
N ASN A 179 13.02 11.47 -0.22
CA ASN A 179 13.95 11.19 -1.32
C ASN A 179 13.22 10.99 -2.67
N MET A 180 12.01 10.46 -2.66
CA MET A 180 11.14 10.38 -3.84
C MET A 180 10.83 11.77 -4.39
N PHE A 181 10.40 12.70 -3.53
CA PHE A 181 10.14 14.09 -3.93
C PHE A 181 11.42 14.77 -4.43
N LYS A 182 12.54 14.63 -3.72
CA LYS A 182 13.85 15.15 -4.16
C LYS A 182 14.28 14.59 -5.51
N LEU A 183 14.05 13.30 -5.77
CA LEU A 183 14.32 12.70 -7.08
C LEU A 183 13.52 13.38 -8.18
N ILE A 184 12.23 13.59 -7.97
CA ILE A 184 11.37 14.25 -8.96
C ILE A 184 11.84 15.69 -9.19
N LEU A 185 12.12 16.44 -8.12
CA LEU A 185 12.61 17.82 -8.19
C LEU A 185 13.96 17.93 -8.93
N ARG A 186 14.88 17.00 -8.66
CA ARG A 186 16.20 16.98 -9.29
C ARG A 186 16.11 16.74 -10.80
N GLU A 187 15.29 15.77 -11.20
CA GLU A 187 15.23 15.29 -12.58
C GLU A 187 14.29 16.12 -13.45
N TYR A 188 13.23 16.71 -12.87
CA TYR A 188 12.14 17.36 -13.62
C TYR A 188 11.86 18.82 -13.23
N SER A 189 12.49 19.36 -12.19
CA SER A 189 12.33 20.76 -11.76
C SER A 189 13.63 21.57 -11.80
N GLY A 190 14.69 21.05 -12.44
CA GLY A 190 15.97 21.75 -12.62
C GLY A 190 16.83 21.85 -11.36
N MET A 191 16.45 21.19 -10.26
CA MET A 191 17.17 21.23 -8.98
C MET A 191 18.30 20.18 -8.94
N THR A 192 19.19 20.22 -9.94
CA THR A 192 20.22 19.19 -10.19
C THR A 192 21.22 18.99 -9.04
N HIS A 193 21.32 19.96 -8.13
CA HIS A 193 22.20 19.92 -6.96
C HIS A 193 21.66 19.05 -5.82
N LEU A 194 20.39 18.62 -5.86
CA LEU A 194 19.80 17.83 -4.79
C LEU A 194 20.46 16.45 -4.66
N ARG A 195 20.87 16.12 -3.44
CA ARG A 195 21.27 14.76 -3.10
C ARG A 195 20.02 13.91 -2.89
N VAL A 196 20.01 12.72 -3.50
CA VAL A 196 18.95 11.72 -3.34
C VAL A 196 19.62 10.44 -2.85
N ASP A 197 19.33 10.07 -1.60
CA ASP A 197 19.84 8.83 -1.01
C ASP A 197 19.05 7.62 -1.51
N PRO A 198 19.65 6.43 -1.64
CA PRO A 198 18.99 5.25 -2.16
C PRO A 198 17.80 4.78 -1.30
N VAL A 199 16.89 4.03 -1.91
CA VAL A 199 15.72 3.44 -1.24
C VAL A 199 16.17 2.58 -0.07
N VAL A 200 15.60 2.85 1.11
CA VAL A 200 15.69 1.95 2.26
C VAL A 200 14.62 0.88 2.11
N GLU A 201 15.03 -0.36 1.83
CA GLU A 201 14.10 -1.48 1.68
C GLU A 201 13.47 -1.85 3.04
N LEU A 202 12.19 -2.23 2.98
CA LEU A 202 11.37 -2.65 4.11
C LEU A 202 10.77 -4.01 3.76
N PRO A 203 10.62 -4.95 4.72
CA PRO A 203 10.08 -6.27 4.42
C PRO A 203 8.71 -6.21 3.74
N ASN A 204 8.42 -7.11 2.82
CA ASN A 204 7.12 -7.17 2.13
C ASN A 204 6.02 -7.74 3.05
N MET A 205 6.40 -8.69 3.90
CA MET A 205 5.59 -9.25 4.96
C MET A 205 6.46 -9.42 6.20
N GLY A 206 5.84 -9.47 7.38
CA GLY A 206 6.57 -9.56 8.63
C GLY A 206 5.68 -9.23 9.82
N PHE A 207 6.32 -8.87 10.93
CA PHE A 207 5.64 -8.54 12.19
C PHE A 207 5.86 -7.07 12.55
N ALA A 208 4.78 -6.39 12.93
CA ALA A 208 4.75 -4.97 13.31
C ALA A 208 4.06 -4.81 14.67
N HIS A 209 4.80 -5.11 15.75
CA HIS A 209 4.28 -4.90 17.09
C HIS A 209 4.50 -3.44 17.53
N PRO A 210 3.50 -2.74 18.10
CA PRO A 210 3.62 -1.33 18.50
C PRO A 210 4.76 -1.05 19.50
N ASP A 211 5.01 -1.97 20.43
CA ASP A 211 6.12 -1.87 21.40
C ASP A 211 7.50 -2.27 20.83
N ALA A 212 7.58 -2.75 19.59
CA ALA A 212 8.85 -3.19 19.01
C ALA A 212 9.64 -2.01 18.45
N PRO A 213 10.98 -2.02 18.56
CA PRO A 213 11.81 -0.95 18.02
C PRO A 213 11.92 -0.96 16.49
N LYS A 214 11.46 -2.05 15.84
CA LYS A 214 11.55 -2.27 14.39
C LYS A 214 10.54 -3.30 13.92
N LEU A 215 10.40 -3.39 12.60
CA LEU A 215 9.72 -4.50 11.94
C LEU A 215 10.61 -5.75 11.93
N PHE A 216 9.99 -6.93 12.00
CA PHE A 216 10.70 -8.21 11.90
C PHE A 216 10.32 -8.91 10.61
N ALA A 217 11.31 -9.43 9.88
CA ALA A 217 11.08 -10.01 8.55
C ALA A 217 10.73 -11.51 8.59
N SER A 218 10.86 -12.16 9.76
CA SER A 218 10.62 -13.60 9.92
C SER A 218 10.03 -13.94 11.30
N PRO A 219 9.31 -15.07 11.41
CA PRO A 219 8.81 -15.57 12.70
C PRO A 219 9.91 -15.71 13.75
N ALA A 220 11.05 -16.27 13.37
CA ALA A 220 12.16 -16.51 14.31
C ALA A 220 12.73 -15.21 14.90
N GLU A 221 12.79 -14.11 14.11
CA GLU A 221 13.19 -12.80 14.63
C GLU A 221 12.17 -12.23 15.62
N TYR A 222 10.88 -12.31 15.28
CA TYR A 222 9.81 -11.83 16.11
C TYR A 222 9.74 -12.58 17.45
N GLU A 223 9.77 -13.90 17.43
CA GLU A 223 9.70 -14.74 18.63
C GLU A 223 10.88 -14.53 19.58
N ARG A 224 12.07 -14.22 19.05
CA ARG A 224 13.23 -13.87 19.90
C ARG A 224 12.96 -12.57 20.67
N TRP A 225 12.51 -11.53 19.97
CA TRP A 225 12.16 -10.25 20.60
C TRP A 225 10.98 -10.41 21.58
N GLU A 226 9.95 -11.16 21.22
CA GLU A 226 8.79 -11.43 22.07
C GLU A 226 9.21 -12.13 23.38
N LYS A 227 10.09 -13.14 23.30
CA LYS A 227 10.64 -13.82 24.49
C LYS A 227 11.42 -12.88 25.39
N GLU A 228 12.21 -11.97 24.82
CA GLU A 228 12.96 -10.96 25.58
C GLU A 228 12.01 -9.96 26.27
N ARG A 229 11.01 -9.46 25.55
CA ARG A 229 9.95 -8.59 26.09
C ARG A 229 9.20 -9.25 27.25
N ASN A 230 8.81 -10.51 27.09
CA ASN A 230 8.08 -11.25 28.12
C ASN A 230 8.95 -11.55 29.35
N ARG A 231 10.25 -11.82 29.18
CA ARG A 231 11.19 -11.96 30.30
C ARG A 231 11.34 -10.67 31.12
N ALA A 232 11.31 -9.51 30.46
CA ALA A 232 11.35 -8.22 31.14
C ALA A 232 10.08 -7.97 31.97
N ARG A 233 8.93 -8.51 31.54
CA ARG A 233 7.64 -8.45 32.25
C ARG A 233 7.48 -9.64 33.21
N LYS A 234 8.21 -9.60 34.33
CA LYS A 234 8.15 -10.66 35.36
C LYS A 234 6.72 -10.92 35.83
N GLY A 235 6.34 -12.19 35.92
CA GLY A 235 5.08 -12.62 36.54
C GLY A 235 3.84 -12.53 35.66
N MET A 236 3.98 -12.33 34.35
CA MET A 236 2.82 -12.43 33.45
C MET A 236 2.25 -13.86 33.43
N PRO A 237 0.92 -14.04 33.52
CA PRO A 237 0.30 -15.34 33.34
C PRO A 237 0.53 -15.85 31.92
N ALA A 238 0.37 -17.17 31.73
CA ALA A 238 0.35 -17.75 30.39
C ALA A 238 -0.78 -17.10 29.57
N PRO A 239 -0.56 -16.82 28.27
CA PRO A 239 -1.60 -16.28 27.41
C PRO A 239 -2.82 -17.21 27.36
N LEU A 240 -4.02 -16.62 27.28
CA LEU A 240 -5.27 -17.37 27.14
C LEU A 240 -5.41 -18.05 25.77
N GLY A 241 -4.67 -17.56 24.78
CA GLY A 241 -4.62 -18.05 23.41
C GLY A 241 -3.75 -17.14 22.54
N THR A 242 -3.48 -17.55 21.32
CA THR A 242 -2.69 -16.83 20.32
C THR A 242 -3.58 -16.36 19.17
N VAL A 243 -3.56 -15.06 18.88
CA VAL A 243 -4.34 -14.45 17.80
C VAL A 243 -3.41 -13.89 16.73
N ALA A 244 -3.59 -14.31 15.48
CA ALA A 244 -2.94 -13.69 14.34
C ALA A 244 -3.78 -12.53 13.82
N VAL A 245 -3.19 -11.34 13.74
CA VAL A 245 -3.83 -10.15 13.18
C VAL A 245 -3.15 -9.83 11.86
N LEU A 246 -3.85 -10.05 10.75
CA LEU A 246 -3.36 -9.75 9.40
C LEU A 246 -3.74 -8.32 9.03
N SER A 247 -2.75 -7.52 8.62
CA SER A 247 -2.93 -6.11 8.26
C SER A 247 -2.24 -5.76 6.94
N PHE A 248 -2.77 -4.76 6.24
CA PHE A 248 -2.04 -4.17 5.12
C PHE A 248 -0.78 -3.47 5.63
N ARG A 249 0.35 -3.79 5.01
CA ARG A 249 1.63 -3.10 5.23
C ARG A 249 1.51 -1.61 4.98
N ALA A 250 0.70 -1.20 4.00
CA ALA A 250 0.42 0.19 3.71
C ALA A 250 -0.13 0.93 4.93
N HIS A 251 -1.00 0.30 5.72
CA HIS A 251 -1.64 0.91 6.89
C HIS A 251 -0.62 1.10 8.01
N ILE A 252 0.19 0.07 8.26
CA ILE A 252 1.29 0.11 9.24
C ILE A 252 2.30 1.21 8.91
N LEU A 253 2.73 1.30 7.65
CA LEU A 253 3.81 2.20 7.25
C LEU A 253 3.38 3.66 7.05
N SER A 254 2.09 3.89 6.74
CA SER A 254 1.59 5.21 6.36
C SER A 254 0.77 5.90 7.45
N GLY A 255 0.76 5.34 8.68
CA GLY A 255 0.27 6.04 9.88
C GLY A 255 -1.14 5.71 10.34
N ALA A 256 -1.74 4.60 9.89
CA ALA A 256 -2.99 4.14 10.48
C ALA A 256 -2.75 3.68 11.93
N ASP A 257 -3.62 4.08 12.86
CA ASP A 257 -3.46 3.81 14.30
C ASP A 257 -4.17 2.52 14.75
N TYR A 258 -5.24 2.14 14.06
CA TYR A 258 -6.08 0.99 14.41
C TYR A 258 -5.30 -0.33 14.56
N PRO A 259 -4.24 -0.65 13.77
CA PRO A 259 -3.53 -1.91 13.94
C PRO A 259 -2.85 -1.97 15.32
N HIS A 260 -2.28 -0.85 15.78
CA HIS A 260 -1.66 -0.78 17.11
C HIS A 260 -2.71 -0.91 18.21
N LYS A 261 -3.87 -0.23 18.07
CA LYS A 261 -4.97 -0.30 19.03
C LYS A 261 -5.51 -1.72 19.18
N ILE A 262 -5.65 -2.45 18.08
CA ILE A 262 -6.08 -3.86 18.11
C ILE A 262 -5.08 -4.72 18.88
N VAL A 263 -3.78 -4.56 18.60
CA VAL A 263 -2.75 -5.34 19.29
C VAL A 263 -2.80 -5.09 20.80
N HIS A 264 -2.80 -3.82 21.22
CA HIS A 264 -2.87 -3.49 22.64
C HIS A 264 -4.17 -3.95 23.29
N ALA A 265 -5.31 -3.85 22.61
CA ALA A 265 -6.61 -4.30 23.13
C ALA A 265 -6.64 -5.82 23.36
N LEU A 266 -6.12 -6.60 22.42
CA LEU A 266 -6.05 -8.07 22.53
C LEU A 266 -5.05 -8.50 23.62
N GLU A 267 -3.89 -7.85 23.70
CA GLU A 267 -2.92 -8.12 24.78
C GLU A 267 -3.48 -7.77 26.17
N ALA A 268 -4.25 -6.69 26.28
CA ALA A 268 -4.85 -6.25 27.54
C ALA A 268 -5.86 -7.26 28.10
N VAL A 269 -6.50 -8.07 27.24
CA VAL A 269 -7.37 -9.18 27.67
C VAL A 269 -6.63 -10.51 27.84
N GLY A 270 -5.30 -10.50 27.78
CA GLY A 270 -4.46 -11.68 28.08
C GLY A 270 -4.18 -12.59 26.89
N LEU A 271 -4.39 -12.14 25.66
CA LEU A 271 -4.06 -12.90 24.45
C LEU A 271 -2.62 -12.61 24.01
N ARG A 272 -1.95 -13.61 23.44
CA ARG A 272 -0.72 -13.42 22.67
C ARG A 272 -1.10 -12.96 21.28
N VAL A 273 -0.49 -11.88 20.79
CA VAL A 273 -0.83 -11.34 19.47
C VAL A 273 0.35 -11.52 18.51
N LEU A 274 0.05 -12.00 17.30
CA LEU A 274 0.95 -12.04 16.15
C LEU A 274 0.53 -10.94 15.17
N PRO A 275 1.09 -9.71 15.26
CA PRO A 275 0.70 -8.58 14.43
C PRO A 275 1.40 -8.64 13.07
N ILE A 276 0.82 -9.39 12.15
CA ILE A 276 1.41 -9.70 10.86
C ILE A 276 0.95 -8.69 9.82
N PHE A 277 1.91 -8.11 9.10
CA PHE A 277 1.62 -7.31 7.92
C PHE A 277 2.00 -8.05 6.64
N VAL A 278 1.26 -7.77 5.58
CA VAL A 278 1.53 -8.24 4.20
C VAL A 278 1.33 -7.08 3.22
N MET A 279 1.89 -7.15 2.00
CA MET A 279 1.60 -6.11 1.01
C MET A 279 0.15 -6.14 0.59
N GLY A 280 -0.44 -7.34 0.57
CA GLY A 280 -1.86 -7.55 0.30
C GLY A 280 -2.17 -8.84 -0.44
N ILE A 281 -1.14 -9.55 -0.92
CA ILE A 281 -1.32 -10.76 -1.73
C ILE A 281 -0.63 -11.97 -1.10
N GLU A 282 0.08 -11.80 0.01
CA GLU A 282 0.90 -12.82 0.66
C GLU A 282 0.21 -13.52 1.82
N SER A 283 -1.05 -13.21 2.14
CA SER A 283 -1.71 -13.75 3.34
C SER A 283 -1.80 -15.28 3.32
N HIS A 284 -1.98 -15.88 2.13
CA HIS A 284 -1.97 -17.34 1.96
C HIS A 284 -0.59 -17.96 2.27
N ILE A 285 0.50 -17.24 1.97
CA ILE A 285 1.86 -17.65 2.34
C ILE A 285 2.02 -17.59 3.86
N VAL A 286 1.53 -16.53 4.52
CA VAL A 286 1.58 -16.40 5.98
C VAL A 286 0.84 -17.55 6.66
N VAL A 287 -0.39 -17.86 6.23
CA VAL A 287 -1.18 -18.96 6.79
C VAL A 287 -0.46 -20.30 6.62
N ARG A 288 0.02 -20.58 5.40
CA ARG A 288 0.66 -21.85 5.05
C ARG A 288 1.99 -22.07 5.75
N GLU A 289 2.87 -21.06 5.71
CA GLU A 289 4.29 -21.20 6.08
C GLU A 289 4.59 -20.74 7.51
N TRP A 290 3.77 -19.84 8.08
CA TRP A 290 4.06 -19.27 9.41
C TRP A 290 3.06 -19.76 10.44
N LEU A 291 1.76 -19.54 10.23
CA LEU A 291 0.75 -19.79 11.26
C LEU A 291 0.60 -21.28 11.61
N SER A 292 0.81 -22.17 10.64
CA SER A 292 0.85 -23.62 10.84
C SER A 292 1.89 -24.09 11.87
N HIS A 293 2.93 -23.30 12.12
CA HIS A 293 3.99 -23.62 13.09
C HIS A 293 3.92 -22.78 14.37
N MET A 294 3.12 -21.70 14.40
CA MET A 294 3.07 -20.75 15.51
C MET A 294 1.92 -21.00 16.50
N GLN A 295 1.13 -22.07 16.30
CA GLN A 295 0.00 -22.49 17.17
C GLN A 295 -0.97 -21.34 17.43
N VAL A 296 -1.58 -20.84 16.36
CA VAL A 296 -2.62 -19.80 16.45
C VAL A 296 -3.96 -20.43 16.81
N ASP A 297 -4.80 -19.71 17.57
CA ASP A 297 -6.16 -20.13 17.96
C ASP A 297 -7.25 -19.32 17.24
N LEU A 298 -6.89 -18.19 16.62
CA LEU A 298 -7.80 -17.30 15.89
C LEU A 298 -7.03 -16.46 14.86
N ILE A 299 -7.59 -16.30 13.67
CA ILE A 299 -7.12 -15.31 12.68
C ILE A 299 -8.12 -14.15 12.61
N ILE A 300 -7.61 -12.93 12.72
CA ILE A 300 -8.33 -11.69 12.44
C ILE A 300 -7.70 -11.05 11.21
N ASN A 301 -8.43 -11.01 10.10
CA ASN A 301 -8.02 -10.30 8.89
C ASN A 301 -8.60 -8.88 8.88
N THR A 302 -7.72 -7.88 8.98
CA THR A 302 -8.14 -6.47 9.00
C THR A 302 -8.11 -5.78 7.65
N MET A 303 -7.82 -6.52 6.58
CA MET A 303 -7.70 -5.99 5.23
C MET A 303 -9.06 -5.88 4.53
N GLY A 304 -10.02 -6.76 4.86
CA GLY A 304 -11.32 -6.79 4.18
C GLY A 304 -11.25 -7.31 2.75
N PHE A 305 -10.31 -8.20 2.47
CA PHE A 305 -10.18 -8.85 1.17
C PHE A 305 -9.99 -10.36 1.37
N PRO A 306 -10.27 -11.16 0.32
CA PRO A 306 -10.01 -12.59 0.36
C PRO A 306 -8.58 -12.92 0.80
N LEU A 307 -8.43 -14.04 1.50
CA LEU A 307 -7.15 -14.52 2.03
C LEU A 307 -6.14 -14.77 0.89
N VAL A 308 -6.60 -15.35 -0.23
CA VAL A 308 -5.75 -15.69 -1.37
C VAL A 308 -5.92 -14.65 -2.47
N GLY A 309 -4.83 -13.96 -2.81
CA GLY A 309 -4.78 -12.97 -3.88
C GLY A 309 -5.24 -11.56 -3.49
N GLY A 310 -5.87 -11.37 -2.32
CA GLY A 310 -6.28 -10.07 -1.81
C GLY A 310 -7.10 -9.24 -2.81
N PRO A 311 -6.87 -7.91 -2.89
CA PRO A 311 -7.58 -7.04 -3.85
C PRO A 311 -7.41 -7.45 -5.32
N ALA A 312 -6.29 -8.08 -5.67
CA ALA A 312 -6.08 -8.55 -7.04
C ALA A 312 -6.91 -9.81 -7.33
N GLY A 313 -7.01 -10.72 -6.35
CA GLY A 313 -7.82 -11.93 -6.41
C GLY A 313 -9.32 -11.64 -6.52
N SER A 314 -9.80 -10.53 -5.94
CA SER A 314 -11.22 -10.14 -6.01
C SER A 314 -11.70 -9.75 -7.41
N THR A 315 -10.79 -9.53 -8.37
CA THR A 315 -11.16 -9.30 -9.79
C THR A 315 -11.66 -10.58 -10.49
N LYS A 316 -11.41 -11.75 -9.90
CA LYS A 316 -11.89 -13.06 -10.34
C LYS A 316 -12.46 -13.84 -9.15
N ALA A 317 -13.52 -13.31 -8.54
CA ALA A 317 -14.16 -13.90 -7.38
C ALA A 317 -14.45 -15.40 -7.58
N GLY A 318 -14.15 -16.21 -6.57
CA GLY A 318 -14.35 -17.66 -6.59
C GLY A 318 -13.16 -18.49 -7.10
N LEU A 319 -12.23 -17.90 -7.88
CA LEU A 319 -11.11 -18.66 -8.47
C LEU A 319 -10.18 -19.25 -7.41
N THR A 320 -10.03 -18.58 -6.27
CA THR A 320 -9.08 -18.94 -5.21
C THR A 320 -9.76 -19.46 -3.94
N THR A 321 -11.08 -19.64 -3.97
CA THR A 321 -11.87 -20.07 -2.80
C THR A 321 -11.52 -21.48 -2.36
N ASP A 322 -11.28 -22.41 -3.29
CA ASP A 322 -10.87 -23.78 -2.93
C ASP A 322 -9.51 -23.80 -2.23
N VAL A 323 -8.58 -22.93 -2.64
CA VAL A 323 -7.27 -22.77 -2.01
C VAL A 323 -7.42 -22.16 -0.61
N ALA A 324 -8.24 -21.11 -0.47
CA ALA A 324 -8.52 -20.50 0.83
C ALA A 324 -9.13 -21.52 1.80
N ARG A 325 -10.11 -22.31 1.33
CA ARG A 325 -10.76 -23.38 2.10
C ARG A 325 -9.77 -24.47 2.50
N GLU A 326 -8.88 -24.90 1.60
CA GLU A 326 -7.86 -25.91 1.92
C GLU A 326 -6.90 -25.40 3.00
N LEU A 327 -6.42 -24.14 2.88
CA LEU A 327 -5.47 -23.56 3.82
C LEU A 327 -6.11 -23.33 5.19
N LEU A 328 -7.30 -22.72 5.24
CA LEU A 328 -8.01 -22.46 6.48
C LEU A 328 -8.51 -23.76 7.12
N GLY A 329 -8.98 -24.73 6.34
CA GLY A 329 -9.42 -26.03 6.83
C GLY A 329 -8.28 -26.90 7.38
N LYS A 330 -7.05 -26.72 6.88
CA LYS A 330 -5.86 -27.36 7.47
C LYS A 330 -5.45 -26.73 8.80
N LEU A 331 -5.61 -25.42 8.94
CA LEU A 331 -5.29 -24.72 10.19
C LEU A 331 -6.39 -24.92 11.25
N ASP A 332 -7.65 -25.06 10.81
CA ASP A 332 -8.83 -25.39 11.62
C ASP A 332 -9.05 -24.46 12.82
N VAL A 333 -8.95 -23.15 12.57
CA VAL A 333 -9.21 -22.08 13.55
C VAL A 333 -10.27 -21.12 13.05
N PRO A 334 -11.01 -20.44 13.94
CA PRO A 334 -11.89 -19.35 13.55
C PRO A 334 -11.16 -18.29 12.72
N TYR A 335 -11.84 -17.82 11.66
CA TYR A 335 -11.35 -16.78 10.75
C TYR A 335 -12.33 -15.61 10.75
N ILE A 336 -11.94 -14.49 11.35
CA ILE A 336 -12.73 -13.27 11.46
C ILE A 336 -12.20 -12.23 10.49
N VAL A 337 -13.09 -11.46 9.88
CA VAL A 337 -12.72 -10.24 9.16
C VAL A 337 -13.16 -9.01 9.94
N ALA A 338 -12.24 -8.08 10.15
CA ALA A 338 -12.48 -6.85 10.87
C ALA A 338 -11.86 -5.66 10.13
N GLN A 339 -12.59 -5.00 9.25
CA GLN A 339 -12.02 -4.00 8.32
C GLN A 339 -12.38 -2.57 8.74
N PRO A 340 -11.43 -1.60 8.66
CA PRO A 340 -11.76 -0.19 8.77
C PRO A 340 -12.63 0.31 7.60
N LEU A 341 -13.54 1.24 7.87
CA LEU A 341 -14.23 1.97 6.82
C LEU A 341 -13.26 2.94 6.11
N PHE A 342 -13.17 2.85 4.79
CA PHE A 342 -12.27 3.65 3.96
C PHE A 342 -12.94 4.87 3.31
N VAL A 343 -14.24 4.77 3.01
CA VAL A 343 -14.97 5.80 2.24
C VAL A 343 -16.16 6.40 2.97
N GLN A 344 -16.43 5.94 4.19
CA GLN A 344 -17.57 6.35 5.01
C GLN A 344 -17.05 6.81 6.37
N ASP A 345 -17.61 7.90 6.88
CA ASP A 345 -17.35 8.35 8.25
C ASP A 345 -18.26 7.66 9.27
N GLU A 346 -17.99 7.88 10.56
CA GLU A 346 -18.71 7.25 11.65
C GLU A 346 -20.20 7.65 11.68
N ASP A 347 -20.52 8.90 11.39
CA ASP A 347 -21.89 9.42 11.42
C ASP A 347 -22.74 8.75 10.33
N ASP A 348 -22.22 8.69 9.10
CA ASP A 348 -22.85 8.00 7.98
C ASP A 348 -23.05 6.51 8.28
N TRP A 349 -22.03 5.84 8.83
CA TRP A 349 -22.13 4.44 9.21
C TRP A 349 -23.21 4.18 10.27
N ARG A 350 -23.30 5.04 11.29
CA ARG A 350 -24.30 4.90 12.36
C ARG A 350 -25.73 5.06 11.82
N GLU A 351 -25.93 5.94 10.86
CA GLU A 351 -27.25 6.21 10.27
C GLU A 351 -27.66 5.15 9.24
N ARG A 352 -26.73 4.76 8.35
CA ARG A 352 -27.05 4.01 7.13
C ARG A 352 -26.42 2.60 7.08
N GLY A 353 -25.64 2.23 8.10
CA GLY A 353 -24.85 1.01 8.10
C GLY A 353 -23.70 1.09 7.10
N VAL A 354 -23.12 -0.08 6.74
CA VAL A 354 -21.97 -0.13 5.83
C VAL A 354 -22.43 0.13 4.39
N GLY A 355 -21.82 1.14 3.75
CA GLY A 355 -22.14 1.50 2.37
C GLY A 355 -21.90 0.37 1.34
N PRO A 356 -22.58 0.39 0.18
CA PRO A 356 -22.62 -0.75 -0.77
C PRO A 356 -21.26 -1.21 -1.31
N LEU A 357 -20.33 -0.28 -1.55
CA LEU A 357 -18.99 -0.63 -2.01
C LEU A 357 -18.23 -1.40 -0.92
N GLN A 358 -18.32 -0.94 0.32
CA GLN A 358 -17.59 -1.53 1.44
C GLN A 358 -18.22 -2.83 1.92
N SER A 359 -19.54 -3.00 1.78
CA SER A 359 -20.21 -4.25 2.13
C SER A 359 -19.69 -5.42 1.28
N THR A 360 -19.27 -5.16 0.04
CA THR A 360 -18.66 -6.18 -0.82
C THR A 360 -17.33 -6.66 -0.25
N PHE A 361 -16.48 -5.74 0.21
CA PHE A 361 -15.16 -6.03 0.77
C PHE A 361 -15.23 -6.61 2.18
N LEU A 362 -16.10 -6.07 3.03
CA LEU A 362 -16.21 -6.48 4.42
C LEU A 362 -17.00 -7.78 4.59
N TYR A 363 -18.04 -8.02 3.78
CA TYR A 363 -18.96 -9.15 3.94
C TYR A 363 -18.87 -10.14 2.79
N SER A 364 -19.25 -9.74 1.58
CA SER A 364 -19.52 -10.71 0.50
C SER A 364 -18.29 -11.49 0.06
N LEU A 365 -17.14 -10.82 -0.12
CA LEU A 365 -15.91 -11.50 -0.52
C LEU A 365 -15.33 -12.37 0.60
N PRO A 366 -15.22 -11.91 1.87
CA PRO A 366 -14.68 -12.75 2.92
C PRO A 366 -15.60 -13.90 3.34
N GLU A 367 -16.94 -13.76 3.22
CA GLU A 367 -17.89 -14.86 3.44
C GLU A 367 -17.63 -16.04 2.49
N MET A 368 -17.18 -15.77 1.26
CA MET A 368 -16.79 -16.84 0.32
C MET A 368 -15.58 -17.66 0.81
N ASP A 369 -14.70 -17.05 1.60
CA ASP A 369 -13.57 -17.74 2.24
C ASP A 369 -13.94 -18.44 3.56
N GLY A 370 -15.21 -18.31 3.99
CA GLY A 370 -15.68 -18.86 5.26
C GLY A 370 -15.40 -17.97 6.47
N ALA A 371 -15.20 -16.66 6.25
CA ALA A 371 -15.07 -15.71 7.36
C ALA A 371 -16.36 -15.64 8.20
N ILE A 372 -16.19 -15.48 9.51
CA ILE A 372 -17.29 -15.34 10.46
C ILE A 372 -17.25 -13.99 11.17
N ALA A 373 -18.40 -13.60 11.73
CA ALA A 373 -18.56 -12.44 12.62
C ALA A 373 -17.85 -11.18 12.11
N PRO A 374 -18.21 -10.65 10.91
CA PRO A 374 -17.54 -9.49 10.37
C PRO A 374 -17.71 -8.28 11.30
N VAL A 375 -16.61 -7.56 11.55
CA VAL A 375 -16.60 -6.40 12.45
C VAL A 375 -16.17 -5.15 11.69
N VAL A 376 -16.94 -4.07 11.82
CA VAL A 376 -16.52 -2.76 11.34
C VAL A 376 -15.52 -2.17 12.32
N LEU A 377 -14.39 -1.67 11.82
CA LEU A 377 -13.44 -0.87 12.57
C LEU A 377 -13.49 0.60 12.09
N GLY A 378 -13.01 1.52 12.92
CA GLY A 378 -12.97 2.94 12.59
C GLY A 378 -13.66 3.74 13.67
#